data_AF-X5UWB6-F1
#
_entry.id   AF-X5UWB6-F1
#
_cell.length_a   1.000
_cell.length_b   1.000
_cell.length_c   1.000
_cell.angle_alpha   90.00
_cell.angle_beta   90.00
_cell.angle_gamma   90.00
#
_symmetry.space_group_name_H-M   'P 1'
#
loop_
_entity.id
_entity.type
_entity.pdbx_description
1 polymer ?
#
loop_
_entity_poly.entity_id
_entity_poly.type
_entity_poly.pdbx_seq_one_letter_code
_entity_poly.pdbx_strand_id
1 'polypeptide(L)'
;MDTGCRLGEALGLIWNDIQEHRVSFWITKSGRSRTIPMTERVKEVIKLPPSEGRRPKGPFTKLSQAQFRAIWNDAKAEVGLGADDQVVPHILRHTCASRLVQGGIDIRRVQMWLGHQTLSMTMRYAHLATNDLDGCVVVLETPRGEGLSGDGKNSAFASPLTTASVPTPAQKSKTAAAKAPKTPRKSSKAK
;
A
#
# COMPACT_ATOMS: atom_id res chain seq x y z
N MET A 1 5.66 -4.23 -1.21
CA MET A 1 4.99 -2.92 -1.04
C MET A 1 3.94 -2.71 -2.13
N ASP A 2 4.32 -2.62 -3.41
CA ASP A 2 3.38 -2.22 -4.49
C ASP A 2 2.18 -3.14 -4.69
N THR A 3 2.35 -4.45 -4.51
CA THR A 3 1.29 -5.43 -4.71
C THR A 3 0.34 -5.59 -3.53
N GLY A 4 0.72 -5.06 -2.36
CA GLY A 4 0.00 -5.29 -1.10
C GLY A 4 -0.14 -6.77 -0.69
N CYS A 5 0.61 -7.70 -1.30
CA CYS A 5 0.52 -9.12 -0.97
C CYS A 5 0.97 -9.43 0.46
N ARG A 6 0.43 -10.50 1.04
CA ARG A 6 0.90 -11.04 2.33
C ARG A 6 2.24 -11.73 2.11
N LEU A 7 3.09 -11.76 3.14
CA LEU A 7 4.40 -12.43 3.05
C LEU A 7 4.28 -13.89 2.58
N GLY A 8 3.32 -14.65 3.12
CA GLY A 8 3.08 -16.02 2.69
C GLY A 8 2.64 -16.14 1.21
N GLU A 9 1.86 -15.18 0.70
CA GLU A 9 1.48 -15.15 -0.72
C GLU A 9 2.71 -14.86 -1.60
N ALA A 10 3.58 -13.95 -1.19
CA ALA A 10 4.81 -13.62 -1.91
C ALA A 10 5.77 -14.83 -1.96
N LEU A 11 6.01 -15.47 -0.81
CA LEU A 11 6.90 -16.64 -0.73
C LEU A 11 6.34 -17.87 -1.46
N GLY A 12 5.01 -18.00 -1.54
CA GLY A 12 4.34 -19.08 -2.25
C GLY A 12 4.20 -18.88 -3.76
N LEU A 13 4.58 -17.72 -4.29
CA LEU A 13 4.40 -17.36 -5.69
C LEU A 13 5.23 -18.25 -6.61
N ILE A 14 4.61 -18.78 -7.67
CA ILE A 14 5.29 -19.59 -8.70
C ILE A 14 5.35 -18.86 -10.03
N TRP A 15 6.24 -19.28 -10.94
CA TRP A 15 6.37 -18.61 -12.24
C TRP A 15 5.09 -18.63 -13.08
N ASN A 16 4.25 -19.67 -12.95
CA ASN A 16 2.97 -19.76 -13.67
C ASN A 16 1.92 -18.76 -13.16
N ASP A 17 2.10 -18.20 -11.97
CA ASP A 17 1.20 -17.18 -11.41
C ASP A 17 1.48 -15.78 -11.98
N ILE A 18 2.61 -15.64 -12.68
CA ILE A 18 3.14 -14.38 -13.18
C ILE A 18 2.96 -14.37 -14.69
N GLN A 19 2.16 -13.43 -15.15
CA GLN A 19 2.01 -13.10 -16.57
C GLN A 19 2.76 -11.80 -16.86
N GLU A 20 2.85 -11.40 -18.13
CA GLU A 20 3.67 -10.26 -18.56
C GLU A 20 3.39 -8.95 -17.80
N HIS A 21 2.13 -8.68 -17.47
CA HIS A 21 1.72 -7.44 -16.79
C HIS A 21 0.93 -7.65 -15.51
N ARG A 22 0.68 -8.91 -15.13
CA ARG A 22 -0.21 -9.25 -14.03
C ARG A 22 0.38 -10.37 -13.17
N VAL A 23 0.08 -10.32 -11.88
CA VAL A 23 0.40 -11.41 -10.95
C VAL A 23 -0.88 -11.88 -10.28
N SER A 24 -1.06 -13.19 -10.24
CA SER A 24 -2.20 -13.85 -9.62
C SER A 24 -1.81 -14.43 -8.28
N PHE A 25 -2.55 -14.11 -7.23
CA PHE A 25 -2.39 -14.72 -5.92
C PHE A 25 -3.51 -15.71 -5.70
N TRP A 26 -3.18 -16.99 -5.82
CA TRP A 26 -4.13 -18.09 -5.63
C TRP A 26 -4.17 -18.48 -4.15
N ILE A 27 -5.32 -18.22 -3.53
CA ILE A 27 -5.76 -18.75 -2.23
C ILE A 27 -4.97 -18.28 -1.01
N THR A 28 -5.64 -17.45 -0.22
CA THR A 28 -5.45 -17.38 1.24
C THR A 28 -6.52 -18.20 1.95
N LYS A 29 -6.31 -18.46 3.26
CA LYS A 29 -7.23 -19.08 4.23
C LYS A 29 -8.68 -18.52 4.27
N SER A 30 -9.00 -17.56 3.41
CA SER A 30 -10.28 -16.83 3.27
C SER A 30 -10.97 -16.98 1.91
N GLY A 31 -10.43 -17.77 0.95
CA GLY A 31 -11.22 -18.26 -0.19
C GLY A 31 -11.41 -17.33 -1.40
N ARG A 32 -10.59 -16.30 -1.63
CA ARG A 32 -10.62 -15.53 -2.89
C ARG A 32 -9.24 -15.37 -3.51
N SER A 33 -9.11 -15.79 -4.76
CA SER A 33 -7.98 -15.43 -5.61
C SER A 33 -8.12 -13.99 -6.09
N ARG A 34 -7.00 -13.37 -6.43
CA ARG A 34 -7.00 -12.04 -7.07
C ARG A 34 -5.85 -11.93 -8.04
N THR A 35 -6.07 -11.17 -9.10
CA THR A 35 -5.05 -10.84 -10.08
C THR A 35 -4.90 -9.34 -10.13
N ILE A 36 -3.67 -8.85 -9.96
CA ILE A 36 -3.38 -7.41 -9.94
C ILE A 36 -2.41 -7.06 -11.08
N PRO A 37 -2.53 -5.87 -11.68
CA PRO A 37 -1.50 -5.35 -12.57
C PRO A 37 -0.22 -5.05 -11.79
N MET A 38 0.92 -5.32 -12.41
CA MET A 38 2.24 -5.08 -11.82
C MET A 38 2.73 -3.67 -12.14
N THR A 39 3.28 -2.99 -11.14
CA THR A 39 4.09 -1.77 -11.35
C THR A 39 5.40 -2.12 -12.04
N GLU A 40 6.07 -1.15 -12.64
CA GLU A 40 7.37 -1.40 -13.28
C GLU A 40 8.41 -1.92 -12.28
N ARG A 41 8.43 -1.36 -11.07
CA ARG A 41 9.27 -1.85 -9.97
C ARG A 41 9.03 -3.33 -9.64
N VAL A 42 7.78 -3.80 -9.70
CA VAL A 42 7.47 -5.22 -9.48
C VAL A 42 7.99 -6.07 -10.63
N LYS A 43 7.86 -5.60 -11.88
CA LYS A 43 8.41 -6.30 -13.04
C LYS A 43 9.94 -6.42 -12.95
N GLU A 44 10.63 -5.36 -12.55
CA GLU A 44 12.08 -5.37 -12.34
C GLU A 44 12.52 -6.40 -11.29
N VAL A 45 11.84 -6.46 -10.15
CA VAL A 45 12.15 -7.43 -9.08
C VAL A 45 11.89 -8.87 -9.53
N ILE A 46 10.91 -9.11 -10.40
CA ILE A 46 10.55 -10.44 -10.88
C ILE A 46 11.43 -10.91 -12.05
N LYS A 47 12.06 -9.98 -12.78
CA LYS A 47 13.03 -10.27 -13.87
C LYS A 47 14.33 -10.96 -13.41
N LEU A 48 14.48 -11.27 -12.11
CA LEU A 48 15.66 -11.96 -11.59
C LEU A 48 15.93 -13.24 -12.41
N PRO A 49 17.10 -13.33 -13.05
CA PRO A 49 17.35 -14.34 -14.07
C PRO A 49 17.40 -15.74 -13.46
N PRO A 50 17.10 -16.80 -14.26
CA PRO A 50 17.38 -18.16 -13.84
C PRO A 50 18.89 -18.28 -13.58
N SER A 51 19.28 -18.49 -12.32
CA SER A 51 20.63 -18.96 -12.01
C SER A 51 20.87 -20.25 -12.79
N GLU A 52 22.00 -20.35 -13.49
CA GLU A 52 22.44 -21.53 -14.25
C GLU A 52 22.08 -22.83 -13.49
N GLY A 53 21.20 -23.65 -14.09
CA GLY A 53 20.65 -24.86 -13.45
C GLY A 53 19.13 -24.99 -13.55
N ARG A 54 18.54 -25.86 -12.72
CA ARG A 54 17.07 -26.03 -12.65
C ARG A 54 16.42 -24.72 -12.20
N ARG A 55 15.49 -24.22 -13.00
CA ARG A 55 14.67 -23.05 -12.64
C ARG A 55 13.98 -23.29 -11.30
N PRO A 56 14.15 -22.42 -10.29
CA PRO A 56 13.37 -22.48 -9.06
C PRO A 56 11.88 -22.44 -9.36
N LYS A 57 11.04 -22.98 -8.48
CA LYS A 57 9.58 -23.03 -8.68
C LYS A 57 8.96 -21.63 -8.88
N GLY A 58 9.55 -20.62 -8.27
CA GLY A 58 9.14 -19.22 -8.36
C GLY A 58 10.25 -18.25 -7.95
N PRO A 59 9.97 -16.94 -8.01
CA PRO A 59 10.98 -15.90 -7.79
C PRO A 59 11.57 -15.89 -6.37
N PHE A 60 10.79 -16.31 -5.37
CA PHE A 60 11.20 -16.27 -3.95
C PHE A 60 11.40 -17.66 -3.34
N THR A 61 11.49 -18.73 -4.13
CA THR A 61 11.56 -20.11 -3.62
C THR A 61 12.77 -20.38 -2.72
N LYS A 62 13.88 -19.66 -2.91
CA LYS A 62 15.10 -19.80 -2.09
C LYS A 62 15.00 -19.08 -0.74
N LEU A 63 13.92 -18.34 -0.49
CA LEU A 63 13.76 -17.51 0.70
C LEU A 63 12.71 -18.12 1.63
N SER A 64 13.15 -18.59 2.80
CA SER A 64 12.23 -19.03 3.85
C SER A 64 11.66 -17.84 4.62
N GLN A 65 10.54 -18.06 5.32
CA GLN A 65 9.94 -17.03 6.19
C GLN A 65 10.89 -16.61 7.32
N ALA A 66 11.70 -17.53 7.86
CA ALA A 66 12.67 -17.23 8.90
C ALA A 66 13.81 -16.35 8.38
N GLN A 67 14.37 -16.68 7.20
CA GLN A 67 15.38 -15.86 6.54
C GLN A 67 14.85 -14.46 6.21
N PHE A 68 13.63 -14.37 5.66
CA PHE A 68 13.01 -13.08 5.41
C PHE A 68 12.87 -12.24 6.69
N ARG A 69 12.46 -12.87 7.80
CA ARG A 69 12.33 -12.18 9.10
C ARG A 69 13.67 -11.70 9.65
N ALA A 70 14.74 -12.48 9.48
CA ALA A 70 16.08 -12.05 9.87
C ALA A 70 16.51 -10.80 9.08
N ILE A 71 16.43 -10.87 7.75
CA ILE A 71 16.73 -9.73 6.86
C ILE A 71 15.86 -8.50 7.20
N TRP A 72 14.58 -8.71 7.49
CA TRP A 72 13.68 -7.64 7.92
C TRP A 72 14.11 -7.01 9.24
N ASN A 73 14.51 -7.80 10.23
CA ASN A 73 14.95 -7.29 11.53
C ASN A 73 16.27 -6.53 11.42
N ASP A 74 17.19 -6.99 10.58
CA ASP A 74 18.45 -6.30 10.29
C ASP A 74 18.16 -4.93 9.64
N ALA A 75 17.37 -4.92 8.56
CA ALA A 75 16.96 -3.67 7.89
C ALA A 75 16.21 -2.72 8.83
N LYS A 76 15.37 -3.26 9.71
CA LYS A 76 14.64 -2.50 10.74
C LYS A 76 15.59 -1.91 11.78
N ALA A 77 16.65 -2.62 12.17
CA ALA A 77 17.67 -2.12 13.08
C ALA A 77 18.51 -1.01 12.44
N GLU A 78 18.88 -1.15 11.17
CA GLU A 78 19.65 -0.15 10.42
C GLU A 78 18.95 1.21 10.35
N VAL A 79 17.62 1.24 10.26
CA VAL A 79 16.83 2.47 10.24
C VAL A 79 16.43 2.98 11.64
N GLY A 80 17.02 2.42 12.70
CA GLY A 80 16.77 2.83 14.09
C GLY A 80 15.44 2.36 14.67
N LEU A 81 14.74 1.44 14.00
CA LEU A 81 13.44 0.91 14.44
C LEU A 81 13.55 -0.47 15.11
N GLY A 82 14.76 -1.01 15.31
CA GLY A 82 15.01 -2.41 15.74
C GLY A 82 14.19 -2.86 16.95
N ALA A 83 13.97 -1.98 17.93
CA ALA A 83 13.24 -2.27 19.16
C ALA A 83 11.70 -2.23 19.03
N ASP A 84 11.15 -1.72 17.92
CA ASP A 84 9.69 -1.53 17.76
C ASP A 84 9.00 -2.82 17.28
N ASP A 85 8.31 -3.52 18.18
CA ASP A 85 7.62 -4.78 17.88
C ASP A 85 6.44 -4.64 16.90
N GLN A 86 5.93 -3.43 16.70
CA GLN A 86 4.84 -3.17 15.75
C GLN A 86 5.34 -3.13 14.30
N VAL A 87 6.64 -2.85 14.09
CA VAL A 87 7.25 -2.77 12.75
C VAL A 87 7.50 -4.16 12.19
N VAL A 88 6.43 -4.75 11.69
CA VAL A 88 6.43 -6.09 11.05
C VAL A 88 6.17 -6.00 9.55
N PRO A 89 6.50 -7.03 8.77
CA PRO A 89 6.35 -7.01 7.31
C PRO A 89 4.94 -6.68 6.80
N HIS A 90 3.90 -6.94 7.62
CA HIS A 90 2.52 -6.61 7.29
C HIS A 90 2.27 -5.10 7.16
N ILE A 91 3.10 -4.25 7.77
CA ILE A 91 3.04 -2.78 7.59
C ILE A 91 3.18 -2.39 6.11
N LEU A 92 3.95 -3.15 5.31
CA LEU A 92 4.09 -2.86 3.88
C LEU A 92 2.74 -2.97 3.15
N ARG A 93 1.86 -3.84 3.60
CA ARG A 93 0.50 -3.97 3.08
C ARG A 93 -0.39 -2.82 3.53
N HIS A 94 -0.27 -2.39 4.79
CA HIS A 94 -0.94 -1.17 5.27
C HIS A 94 -0.49 0.06 4.48
N THR A 95 0.81 0.16 4.17
CA THR A 95 1.39 1.24 3.37
C THR A 95 0.81 1.25 1.95
N CYS A 96 0.71 0.08 1.31
CA CYS A 96 0.07 -0.06 0.00
C CYS A 96 -1.37 0.45 0.01
N ALA A 97 -2.17 -0.03 0.98
CA ALA A 97 -3.57 0.38 1.12
C ALA A 97 -3.72 1.89 1.36
N SER A 98 -2.91 2.44 2.25
CA SER A 98 -2.92 3.86 2.61
C SER A 98 -2.59 4.73 1.39
N ARG A 99 -1.55 4.36 0.63
CA ARG A 99 -1.15 5.08 -0.59
C ARG A 99 -2.23 5.05 -1.66
N LEU A 100 -2.92 3.93 -1.85
CA LEU A 100 -4.02 3.84 -2.81
C LEU A 100 -5.18 4.74 -2.41
N VAL A 101 -5.60 4.71 -1.14
CA VAL A 101 -6.71 5.54 -0.65
C VAL A 101 -6.36 7.03 -0.68
N GLN A 102 -5.15 7.41 -0.24
CA GLN A 102 -4.65 8.78 -0.33
C GLN A 102 -4.56 9.27 -1.79
N GLY A 103 -4.29 8.37 -2.73
CA GLY A 103 -4.32 8.64 -4.17
C GLY A 103 -5.72 8.76 -4.76
N GLY A 104 -6.78 8.78 -3.94
CA GLY A 104 -8.17 8.91 -4.39
C GLY A 104 -8.77 7.64 -4.98
N ILE A 105 -8.11 6.48 -4.83
CA ILE A 105 -8.67 5.22 -5.32
C ILE A 105 -9.83 4.81 -4.42
N ASP A 106 -10.97 4.56 -5.07
CA ASP A 106 -12.18 4.06 -4.43
C ASP A 106 -11.91 2.85 -3.51
N ILE A 107 -12.52 2.88 -2.32
CA ILE A 107 -12.27 1.92 -1.25
C ILE A 107 -12.62 0.48 -1.66
N ARG A 108 -13.61 0.31 -2.56
CA ARG A 108 -13.98 -1.00 -3.09
C ARG A 108 -12.91 -1.53 -4.04
N ARG A 109 -12.31 -0.69 -4.89
CA ARG A 109 -11.13 -1.08 -5.70
C ARG A 109 -9.94 -1.46 -4.81
N VAL A 110 -9.70 -0.72 -3.73
CA VAL A 110 -8.64 -1.07 -2.75
C VAL A 110 -8.92 -2.42 -2.07
N GLN A 111 -10.18 -2.70 -1.70
CA GLN A 111 -10.57 -4.00 -1.15
C GLN A 111 -10.24 -5.14 -2.13
N MET A 112 -10.56 -4.97 -3.41
CA MET A 112 -10.27 -5.95 -4.47
C MET A 112 -8.77 -6.14 -4.67
N TRP A 113 -8.01 -5.04 -4.73
CA TRP A 113 -6.55 -5.07 -4.85
C TRP A 113 -5.88 -5.88 -3.73
N LEU A 114 -6.34 -5.66 -2.50
CA LEU A 114 -5.82 -6.34 -1.33
C LEU A 114 -6.36 -7.78 -1.19
N GLY A 115 -7.53 -8.08 -1.74
CA GLY A 115 -8.22 -9.35 -1.53
C GLY A 115 -8.77 -9.47 -0.11
N HIS A 116 -9.39 -8.40 0.39
CA HIS A 116 -10.13 -8.45 1.67
C HIS A 116 -11.49 -9.10 1.49
N GLN A 117 -11.86 -9.98 2.44
CA GLN A 117 -13.11 -10.73 2.37
C GLN A 117 -14.32 -9.81 2.51
N THR A 118 -14.26 -8.89 3.47
CA THR A 118 -15.31 -7.92 3.76
C THR A 118 -14.78 -6.51 3.54
N LEU A 119 -15.70 -5.59 3.25
CA LEU A 119 -15.36 -4.17 3.13
C LEU A 119 -14.86 -3.61 4.47
N SER A 120 -15.41 -4.09 5.59
CA SER A 120 -15.03 -3.69 6.95
C SER A 120 -13.53 -3.81 7.23
N MET A 121 -12.83 -4.81 6.65
CA MET A 121 -11.38 -4.92 6.78
C MET A 121 -10.64 -3.75 6.11
N THR A 122 -11.17 -3.24 5.00
CA THR A 122 -10.61 -2.12 4.24
C THR A 122 -11.03 -0.77 4.82
N MET A 123 -12.17 -0.70 5.52
CA MET A 123 -12.66 0.53 6.15
C MET A 123 -11.68 1.14 7.16
N ARG A 124 -10.72 0.37 7.69
CA ARG A 124 -9.60 0.90 8.47
C ARG A 124 -8.89 2.06 7.77
N TYR A 125 -8.83 2.09 6.44
CA TYR A 125 -8.13 3.12 5.67
C TYR A 125 -9.06 4.25 5.19
N ALA A 126 -10.37 4.15 5.40
CA ALA A 126 -11.33 5.11 4.84
C ALA A 126 -11.09 6.55 5.31
N HIS A 127 -10.56 6.73 6.53
CA HIS A 127 -10.19 8.05 7.07
C HIS A 127 -9.08 8.76 6.28
N LEU A 128 -8.38 8.05 5.38
CA LEU A 128 -7.36 8.63 4.50
C LEU A 128 -7.94 9.10 3.17
N ALA A 129 -9.21 8.81 2.88
CA ALA A 129 -9.86 9.24 1.66
C ALA A 129 -10.09 10.75 1.68
N THR A 130 -10.13 11.35 0.51
CA THR A 130 -10.59 12.74 0.37
C THR A 130 -12.07 12.83 0.74
N ASN A 131 -12.44 13.89 1.46
CA ASN A 131 -13.83 14.24 1.76
C ASN A 131 -14.41 15.22 0.72
N ASP A 132 -13.72 15.40 -0.40
CA ASP A 132 -14.15 16.26 -1.49
C ASP A 132 -15.40 15.68 -2.17
N LEU A 133 -16.50 16.44 -2.10
CA LEU A 133 -17.78 16.10 -2.70
C LEU A 133 -18.00 16.85 -4.03
N ASP A 134 -17.15 17.81 -4.40
CA ASP A 134 -17.33 18.61 -5.62
C ASP A 134 -17.25 17.73 -6.87
N GLY A 135 -16.39 16.70 -6.83
CA GLY A 135 -16.33 15.68 -7.87
C GLY A 135 -17.65 14.92 -8.07
N CYS A 136 -18.50 14.81 -7.05
CA CYS A 136 -19.81 14.20 -7.18
C CYS A 136 -20.76 15.07 -8.01
N VAL A 137 -20.68 16.40 -7.88
CA VAL A 137 -21.50 17.33 -8.67
C VAL A 137 -21.18 17.19 -10.15
N VAL A 138 -19.90 17.19 -10.51
CA VAL A 138 -19.46 16.99 -11.91
C VAL A 138 -20.01 15.70 -12.50
N VAL A 139 -19.95 14.59 -11.75
CA VAL A 139 -20.46 13.30 -12.20
C VAL A 139 -21.98 13.30 -12.40
N LEU A 140 -22.74 14.03 -11.56
CA LEU A 140 -24.20 14.09 -11.63
C LEU A 140 -24.70 15.04 -12.73
N GLU A 141 -24.01 16.15 -12.96
CA GLU A 141 -24.33 17.13 -14.00
C GLU A 141 -23.90 16.67 -15.40
N THR A 142 -22.99 15.70 -15.50
CA THR A 142 -22.58 15.12 -16.79
C THR A 142 -23.77 14.33 -17.39
N PRO A 143 -24.35 14.77 -18.52
CA PRO A 143 -25.49 14.08 -19.12
C PRO A 143 -25.09 12.66 -19.52
N ARG A 144 -25.84 11.67 -19.05
CA ARG A 144 -25.67 10.27 -19.49
C ARG A 144 -26.27 10.09 -20.88
N GLY A 145 -25.55 10.52 -21.92
CA GLY A 145 -25.90 10.17 -23.30
C GLY A 145 -25.49 11.23 -24.31
N GLU A 146 -24.59 10.87 -25.23
CA GLU A 146 -24.85 10.70 -26.68
C GLU A 146 -23.61 10.04 -27.30
N GLY A 147 -23.76 8.87 -27.94
CA GLY A 147 -22.66 8.20 -28.65
C GLY A 147 -22.45 6.70 -28.38
N LEU A 148 -23.52 5.89 -28.34
CA LEU A 148 -23.38 4.46 -28.63
C LEU A 148 -23.47 4.27 -30.15
N SER A 149 -22.35 4.51 -30.83
CA SER A 149 -22.10 4.02 -32.18
C SER A 149 -20.61 3.71 -32.32
N GLY A 150 -20.32 2.42 -32.49
CA GLY A 150 -19.11 1.90 -33.15
C GLY A 150 -17.75 2.25 -32.56
N ASP A 151 -17.28 1.44 -31.61
CA ASP A 151 -16.10 0.57 -31.80
C ASP A 151 -15.48 0.19 -30.45
N GLY A 152 -15.32 -1.12 -30.25
CA GLY A 152 -14.73 -1.67 -29.06
C GLY A 152 -13.27 -1.25 -28.90
N LYS A 153 -13.01 -0.38 -27.91
CA LYS A 153 -11.73 -0.28 -27.21
C LYS A 153 -11.97 0.34 -25.82
N ASN A 154 -11.38 -0.31 -24.84
CA ASN A 154 -11.42 0.01 -23.42
C ASN A 154 -10.99 1.45 -23.09
N SER A 155 -11.37 1.89 -21.88
CA SER A 155 -10.69 2.88 -21.01
C SER A 155 -11.28 4.30 -21.01
N ALA A 156 -12.25 4.55 -20.12
CA ALA A 156 -12.55 5.91 -19.65
C ALA A 156 -13.23 5.92 -18.27
N PHE A 157 -12.55 5.40 -17.25
CA PHE A 157 -12.65 5.90 -15.87
C PHE A 157 -11.23 6.18 -15.38
N ALA A 158 -10.46 6.89 -16.20
CA ALA A 158 -9.33 7.67 -15.72
C ALA A 158 -9.92 8.97 -15.22
N SER A 159 -10.03 9.14 -13.91
CA SER A 159 -10.37 10.44 -13.32
C SER A 159 -9.33 11.45 -13.78
N PRO A 160 -9.67 12.48 -14.56
CA PRO A 160 -8.80 13.62 -14.69
C PRO A 160 -8.99 14.47 -13.44
N LEU A 161 -7.91 14.90 -12.81
CA LEU A 161 -7.70 16.25 -12.26
C LEU A 161 -6.48 16.21 -11.35
N THR A 162 -5.33 16.31 -12.02
CA THR A 162 -4.14 16.93 -11.44
C THR A 162 -4.21 18.43 -11.78
N THR A 163 -3.72 19.24 -10.84
CA THR A 163 -3.43 20.69 -10.88
C THR A 163 -4.57 21.71 -10.90
N ALA A 164 -4.82 22.30 -9.73
CA ALA A 164 -4.83 23.76 -9.59
C ALA A 164 -4.26 24.13 -8.21
N SER A 165 -3.13 24.85 -8.21
CA SER A 165 -2.57 25.54 -7.05
C SER A 165 -3.47 26.72 -6.69
N VAL A 166 -3.89 26.82 -5.43
CA VAL A 166 -4.58 28.00 -4.86
C VAL A 166 -3.98 28.26 -3.47
N PRO A 167 -3.72 29.52 -3.08
CA PRO A 167 -2.67 29.86 -2.13
C PRO A 167 -3.07 29.62 -0.67
N THR A 168 -2.05 29.34 0.15
CA THR A 168 -2.12 29.21 1.60
C THR A 168 -2.74 30.45 2.26
N PRO A 169 -3.79 30.33 3.09
CA PRO A 169 -4.19 31.42 3.96
C PRO A 169 -3.21 31.52 5.14
N ALA A 170 -2.72 32.74 5.35
CA ALA A 170 -1.75 33.14 6.37
C ALA A 170 -2.09 32.59 7.77
N GLN A 171 -1.13 31.88 8.38
CA GLN A 171 -1.17 31.53 9.79
C GLN A 171 -0.96 32.79 10.63
N LYS A 172 -1.96 33.16 11.44
CA LYS A 172 -1.77 34.12 12.53
C LYS A 172 -0.87 33.48 13.59
N SER A 173 0.32 34.04 13.73
CA SER A 173 1.27 33.79 14.81
C SER A 173 0.62 34.08 16.18
N LYS A 174 0.44 33.05 17.00
CA LYS A 174 0.28 33.22 18.46
C LYS A 174 1.63 32.94 19.12
N THR A 175 2.30 34.02 19.46
CA THR A 175 3.42 34.10 20.39
C THR A 175 2.94 33.70 21.79
N ALA A 176 3.53 32.68 22.41
CA ALA A 176 3.44 32.48 23.85
C ALA A 176 4.62 31.65 24.39
N ALA A 177 5.58 32.39 24.93
CA ALA A 177 6.35 32.14 26.16
C ALA A 177 7.09 30.79 26.35
N ALA A 178 8.41 30.93 26.35
CA ALA A 178 9.39 29.99 26.87
C ALA A 178 9.12 29.60 28.34
N LYS A 179 9.36 28.32 28.67
CA LYS A 179 9.72 27.91 30.03
C LYS A 179 10.82 26.85 29.96
N ALA A 180 11.99 27.24 30.44
CA ALA A 180 13.21 26.46 30.55
C ALA A 180 13.12 25.40 31.69
N PRO A 181 14.09 24.48 31.80
CA PRO A 181 13.90 23.13 32.34
C PRO A 181 14.00 23.07 33.88
N LYS A 182 13.33 22.07 34.47
CA LYS A 182 13.54 21.66 35.87
C LYS A 182 13.92 20.18 35.95
N THR A 183 15.18 19.92 36.23
CA THR A 183 15.69 18.74 36.94
C THR A 183 16.91 19.19 37.75
N PRO A 184 17.40 18.45 38.77
CA PRO A 184 16.80 17.34 39.52
C PRO A 184 16.78 17.62 41.04
N ARG A 185 16.01 16.87 41.83
CA ARG A 185 16.21 16.81 43.29
C ARG A 185 16.52 15.39 43.72
N LYS A 186 17.78 15.19 44.12
CA LYS A 186 18.26 14.06 44.90
C LYS A 186 17.49 13.99 46.23
N SER A 187 17.09 12.79 46.63
CA SER A 187 16.93 12.44 48.05
C SER A 187 17.48 11.04 48.27
N SER A 188 18.59 11.01 48.99
CA SER A 188 19.29 9.86 49.57
C SER A 188 18.60 9.30 50.82
N LYS A 189 18.81 8.00 51.07
CA LYS A 189 18.84 7.30 52.39
C LYS A 189 17.48 7.15 53.10
N ALA A 190 17.16 6.08 53.84
CA ALA A 190 17.97 5.09 54.55
C ALA A 190 17.14 3.83 54.91
N LYS A 191 17.91 2.76 55.24
CA LYS A 191 17.60 1.55 56.02
C LYS A 191 16.74 0.46 55.37
#